data_AF-A0A7R9JFV5-F1
#
_entry.id   AF-A0A7R9JFV5-F1
#
_cell.length_a   1.000
_cell.length_b   1.000
_cell.length_c   1.000
_cell.angle_alpha   90.00
_cell.angle_beta   90.00
_cell.angle_gamma   90.00
#
_symmetry.space_group_name_H-M   'P 1'
#
loop_
_entity.id
_entity.type
_entity.pdbx_description
1 polymer ?
#
loop_
_entity_poly.entity_id
_entity_poly.type
_entity_poly.pdbx_seq_one_letter_code
_entity_poly.pdbx_strand_id
1 'polypeptide(L)'
;TGGSIIHDTSQCVFSSFLDYLYSGKLDTCSFSADHLADLMLLSDRYEVDSLKLACEHGLKSHIDRDSVLYFLGMADQIGAKILRSSCLYFVSTNPDIMDTDLFEELPQTLQAEIYDMVIWVKPSRARTEIECLNVDDFSQEAVSDSSSVEDLHDTARLETCLSELRHIVGEHVLRERLVQVALAADYDVNRALNFYYSS
;
A
#
# COMPACT_ATOMS: atom_id res chain seq x y z
N THR A 1 -26.15 -17.86 -38.05
CA THR A 1 -26.10 -18.74 -36.87
C THR A 1 -24.76 -18.54 -36.18
N GLY A 2 -24.69 -17.58 -35.27
CA GLY A 2 -23.48 -17.28 -34.50
C GLY A 2 -23.77 -17.45 -33.02
N GLY A 3 -23.79 -18.69 -32.54
CA GLY A 3 -23.85 -18.99 -31.12
C GLY A 3 -22.44 -19.23 -30.62
N SER A 4 -21.80 -18.22 -30.04
CA SER A 4 -20.54 -18.42 -29.32
C SER A 4 -20.89 -19.16 -28.04
N ILE A 5 -20.55 -20.45 -28.00
CA ILE A 5 -20.78 -21.29 -26.82
C ILE A 5 -19.77 -20.83 -25.77
N ILE A 6 -20.26 -20.11 -24.76
CA ILE A 6 -19.49 -19.78 -23.56
C ILE A 6 -19.46 -21.07 -22.74
N HIS A 7 -18.51 -21.93 -23.06
CA HIS A 7 -18.16 -23.06 -22.21
C HIS A 7 -17.41 -22.52 -20.98
N ASP A 8 -17.75 -23.06 -19.81
CA ASP A 8 -17.08 -22.85 -18.51
C ASP A 8 -17.46 -21.63 -17.66
N THR A 9 -18.67 -21.09 -17.82
CA THR A 9 -19.25 -20.25 -16.75
C THR A 9 -20.59 -20.81 -16.33
N SER A 10 -20.79 -20.94 -15.01
CA SER A 10 -22.06 -21.44 -14.46
C SER A 10 -23.22 -20.61 -15.01
N GLN A 11 -24.25 -21.30 -15.53
CA GLN A 11 -25.40 -20.66 -16.21
C GLN A 11 -26.04 -19.56 -15.34
N CYS A 12 -26.00 -19.74 -14.02
CA CYS A 12 -26.51 -18.81 -13.03
C CYS A 12 -25.68 -17.53 -12.92
N VAL A 13 -24.35 -17.62 -12.95
CA VAL A 13 -23.45 -16.46 -12.95
C VAL A 13 -23.62 -15.65 -14.24
N PHE A 14 -23.67 -16.33 -15.39
CA PHE A 14 -23.88 -15.64 -16.67
C PHE A 14 -25.25 -14.95 -16.74
N SER A 15 -26.28 -15.57 -16.18
CA SER A 15 -27.61 -14.97 -16.10
C SER A 15 -27.63 -13.74 -15.18
N SER A 16 -26.91 -13.80 -14.05
CA SER A 16 -26.74 -12.65 -13.14
C SER A 16 -25.96 -11.51 -13.80
N PHE A 17 -24.94 -11.84 -14.58
CA PHE A 17 -24.16 -10.89 -15.37
C PHE A 17 -25.02 -10.17 -16.42
N LEU A 18 -25.84 -10.92 -17.17
CA LEU A 18 -26.77 -10.33 -18.12
C LEU A 18 -27.82 -9.47 -17.41
N ASP A 19 -28.39 -9.95 -16.31
CA ASP A 19 -29.37 -9.17 -15.55
C ASP A 19 -28.80 -7.84 -15.07
N TYR A 20 -27.53 -7.82 -14.61
CA TYR A 20 -26.83 -6.59 -14.31
C TYR A 20 -26.67 -5.67 -15.53
N LEU A 21 -26.27 -6.21 -16.70
CA LEU A 21 -26.11 -5.40 -17.92
C LEU A 21 -27.41 -4.75 -18.38
N TYR A 22 -28.55 -5.42 -18.19
CA TYR A 22 -29.86 -4.90 -18.59
C TYR A 22 -30.54 -4.03 -17.52
N SER A 23 -30.32 -4.31 -16.23
CA SER A 23 -31.00 -3.63 -15.12
C SER A 23 -30.14 -2.57 -14.42
N GLY A 24 -28.82 -2.66 -14.55
CA GLY A 24 -27.83 -1.85 -13.84
C GLY A 24 -27.75 -2.11 -12.33
N LYS A 25 -28.40 -3.16 -11.83
CA LYS A 25 -28.50 -3.46 -10.40
C LYS A 25 -27.87 -4.81 -10.07
N LEU A 26 -27.14 -4.86 -8.97
CA LEU A 26 -26.59 -6.10 -8.42
C LEU A 26 -26.94 -6.19 -6.94
N ASP A 27 -27.52 -7.31 -6.53
CA ASP A 27 -27.75 -7.61 -5.11
C ASP A 27 -26.60 -8.45 -4.55
N THR A 28 -25.51 -7.77 -4.18
CA THR A 28 -24.30 -8.40 -3.65
C THR A 28 -24.54 -9.21 -2.37
N CYS A 29 -25.56 -8.86 -1.59
CA CYS A 29 -25.86 -9.53 -0.32
C CYS A 29 -26.57 -10.87 -0.50
N SER A 30 -27.15 -11.11 -1.69
CA SER A 30 -27.89 -12.34 -2.00
C SER A 30 -27.00 -13.48 -2.51
N PHE A 31 -25.76 -13.18 -2.90
CA PHE A 31 -24.86 -14.12 -3.55
C PHE A 31 -23.88 -14.76 -2.57
N SER A 32 -23.50 -16.01 -2.85
CA SER A 32 -22.39 -16.66 -2.14
C SER A 32 -21.05 -16.07 -2.60
N ALA A 33 -20.01 -16.28 -1.78
CA ALA A 33 -18.67 -15.81 -2.10
C ALA A 33 -18.15 -16.40 -3.43
N ASP A 34 -18.39 -17.70 -3.68
CA ASP A 34 -18.02 -18.35 -4.95
C ASP A 34 -18.73 -17.73 -6.15
N HIS A 35 -20.02 -17.42 -6.00
CA HIS A 35 -20.80 -16.80 -7.08
C HIS A 35 -20.31 -15.38 -7.37
N LEU A 36 -19.97 -14.61 -6.33
CA LEU A 36 -19.37 -13.29 -6.50
C LEU A 36 -17.96 -13.35 -7.12
N ALA A 37 -17.15 -14.35 -6.75
CA ALA A 37 -15.83 -14.59 -7.33
C ALA A 37 -15.94 -14.91 -8.82
N ASP A 38 -16.80 -15.86 -9.19
CA ASP A 38 -17.08 -16.21 -10.59
C ASP A 38 -17.62 -15.02 -11.39
N LEU A 39 -18.54 -14.25 -10.79
CA LEU A 39 -19.11 -13.07 -11.42
C LEU A 39 -18.05 -11.98 -11.63
N MET A 40 -17.12 -11.85 -10.68
CA MET A 40 -15.99 -10.92 -10.77
C MET A 40 -15.02 -11.33 -11.89
N LEU A 41 -14.64 -12.61 -11.98
CA LEU A 41 -13.83 -13.17 -13.07
C LEU A 41 -14.49 -12.96 -14.44
N LEU A 42 -15.81 -13.17 -14.51
CA LEU A 42 -16.58 -12.94 -15.72
C LEU A 42 -16.60 -11.45 -16.08
N SER A 43 -16.82 -10.57 -15.10
CA SER A 43 -16.81 -9.12 -15.32
C SER A 43 -15.45 -8.59 -15.77
N ASP A 44 -14.35 -9.18 -15.31
CA ASP A 44 -13.00 -8.87 -15.79
C ASP A 44 -12.82 -9.30 -17.25
N ARG A 45 -13.24 -10.51 -17.60
CA ARG A 45 -13.17 -11.05 -18.97
C ARG A 45 -13.94 -10.21 -19.99
N TYR A 46 -15.06 -9.63 -19.59
CA TYR A 46 -15.92 -8.78 -20.43
C TYR A 46 -15.67 -7.28 -20.23
N GLU A 47 -14.64 -6.90 -19.46
CA GLU A 47 -14.24 -5.51 -19.20
C GLU A 47 -15.38 -4.63 -18.63
N VAL A 48 -16.21 -5.22 -17.76
CA VAL A 48 -17.30 -4.53 -17.06
C VAL A 48 -16.84 -4.09 -15.67
N ASP A 49 -16.04 -3.02 -15.63
CA ASP A 49 -15.40 -2.51 -14.41
C ASP A 49 -16.39 -2.17 -13.28
N SER A 50 -17.56 -1.63 -13.62
CA SER A 50 -18.58 -1.26 -12.63
C SER A 50 -19.12 -2.48 -11.88
N LEU A 51 -19.25 -3.61 -12.57
CA LEU A 51 -19.70 -4.87 -11.99
C LEU A 51 -18.57 -5.51 -11.16
N LYS A 52 -17.35 -5.49 -11.69
CA LYS A 52 -16.16 -5.95 -10.99
C LYS A 52 -16.01 -5.26 -9.63
N LEU A 53 -16.09 -3.93 -9.62
CA LEU A 53 -15.99 -3.13 -8.42
C LEU A 53 -17.11 -3.42 -7.41
N ALA A 54 -18.34 -3.65 -7.89
CA ALA A 54 -19.45 -4.06 -7.01
C ALA A 54 -19.17 -5.44 -6.37
N CYS A 55 -18.63 -6.39 -7.14
CA CYS A 55 -18.25 -7.71 -6.62
C CYS A 55 -17.10 -7.61 -5.60
N GLU A 56 -16.09 -6.75 -5.84
CA GLU A 56 -15.01 -6.50 -4.88
C GLU A 56 -15.55 -6.02 -3.53
N HIS A 57 -16.52 -5.11 -3.53
CA HIS A 57 -17.16 -4.63 -2.30
C HIS A 57 -17.98 -5.71 -1.60
N GLY A 58 -18.68 -6.57 -2.35
CA GLY A 58 -19.42 -7.70 -1.78
C GLY A 58 -18.49 -8.73 -1.14
N LEU A 59 -17.44 -9.15 -1.85
CA LEU A 59 -16.48 -10.15 -1.38
C LEU A 59 -15.75 -9.73 -0.12
N LYS A 60 -15.57 -8.43 0.12
CA LYS A 60 -14.96 -7.91 1.35
C LYS A 60 -15.66 -8.41 2.62
N SER A 61 -16.97 -8.60 2.59
CA SER A 61 -17.74 -9.11 3.73
C SER A 61 -17.66 -10.63 3.92
N HIS A 62 -17.10 -11.35 2.94
CA HIS A 62 -16.94 -12.81 2.94
C HIS A 62 -15.48 -13.25 3.16
N ILE A 63 -14.58 -12.32 3.50
CA ILE A 63 -13.17 -12.64 3.78
C ILE A 63 -13.08 -13.38 5.11
N ASP A 64 -12.67 -14.64 5.05
CA ASP A 64 -12.43 -15.53 6.17
C ASP A 64 -10.97 -16.03 6.16
N ARG A 65 -10.51 -16.67 7.24
CA ARG A 65 -9.13 -17.18 7.34
C ARG A 65 -8.76 -18.16 6.24
N ASP A 66 -9.70 -19.01 5.83
CA ASP A 66 -9.44 -20.03 4.80
C ASP A 66 -9.64 -19.46 3.38
N SER A 67 -10.48 -18.43 3.22
CA SER A 67 -10.82 -17.85 1.91
C SER A 67 -9.94 -16.67 1.50
N VAL A 68 -9.26 -16.01 2.46
CA VAL A 68 -8.47 -14.80 2.19
C VAL A 68 -7.32 -15.03 1.20
N LEU A 69 -6.63 -16.17 1.30
CA LEU A 69 -5.49 -16.48 0.42
C LEU A 69 -5.96 -16.74 -1.01
N TYR A 70 -7.07 -17.47 -1.16
CA TYR A 70 -7.72 -17.68 -2.45
C TYR A 70 -8.16 -16.34 -3.07
N PHE A 71 -8.86 -15.49 -2.32
CA PHE A 71 -9.30 -14.18 -2.82
C PHE A 71 -8.13 -13.26 -3.13
N LEU A 72 -7.03 -13.34 -2.39
CA LEU A 72 -5.84 -12.54 -2.63
C LEU A 72 -5.14 -12.94 -3.93
N GLY A 73 -4.95 -14.25 -4.17
CA GLY A 73 -4.39 -14.75 -5.43
C GLY A 73 -5.27 -14.39 -6.63
N MET A 74 -6.59 -14.57 -6.50
CA MET A 74 -7.54 -14.17 -7.54
C MET A 74 -7.50 -12.65 -7.79
N ALA A 75 -7.48 -11.84 -6.73
CA ALA A 75 -7.47 -10.38 -6.85
C ALA A 75 -6.17 -9.85 -7.46
N ASP A 76 -5.04 -10.50 -7.21
CA ASP A 76 -3.77 -10.21 -7.89
C ASP A 76 -3.87 -10.52 -9.39
N GLN A 77 -4.40 -11.69 -9.74
CA GLN A 77 -4.52 -12.13 -11.13
C GLN A 77 -5.38 -11.20 -12.00
N ILE A 78 -6.54 -10.77 -11.50
CA ILE A 78 -7.44 -9.86 -12.23
C ILE A 78 -7.16 -8.38 -11.93
N GLY A 79 -6.21 -8.05 -11.06
CA GLY A 79 -5.92 -6.66 -10.67
C GLY A 79 -7.07 -5.96 -9.92
N ALA A 80 -7.84 -6.69 -9.11
CA ALA A 80 -8.90 -6.16 -8.24
C ALA A 80 -8.28 -5.48 -7.00
N LYS A 81 -8.06 -4.17 -7.08
CA LYS A 81 -7.28 -3.40 -6.09
C LYS A 81 -7.95 -3.30 -4.72
N ILE A 82 -9.28 -3.18 -4.66
CA ILE A 82 -10.03 -2.99 -3.41
C ILE A 82 -10.08 -4.31 -2.64
N LEU A 83 -10.31 -5.41 -3.35
CA LEU A 83 -10.28 -6.74 -2.75
C LEU A 83 -8.86 -7.10 -2.28
N ARG A 84 -7.84 -6.90 -3.13
CA ARG A 84 -6.42 -7.17 -2.79
C ARG A 84 -6.01 -6.42 -1.51
N SER A 85 -6.25 -5.12 -1.45
CA SER A 85 -5.89 -4.31 -0.28
C SER A 85 -6.62 -4.75 0.99
N SER A 86 -7.89 -5.15 0.88
CA SER A 86 -8.66 -5.68 2.02
C SER A 86 -8.10 -7.03 2.51
N CYS A 87 -7.73 -7.92 1.59
CA CYS A 87 -7.08 -9.20 1.94
C CYS A 87 -5.71 -8.99 2.59
N LEU A 88 -4.86 -8.11 2.03
CA LEU A 88 -3.55 -7.79 2.60
C LEU A 88 -3.67 -7.22 4.02
N TYR A 89 -4.66 -6.36 4.26
CA TYR A 89 -4.96 -5.85 5.59
C TYR A 89 -5.39 -6.97 6.57
N PHE A 90 -6.17 -7.94 6.11
CA PHE A 90 -6.58 -9.07 6.92
C PHE A 90 -5.40 -9.98 7.28
N VAL A 91 -4.51 -10.25 6.33
CA VAL A 91 -3.27 -11.04 6.54
C VAL A 91 -2.30 -10.32 7.47
N SER A 92 -2.13 -9.00 7.34
CA SER A 92 -1.25 -8.25 8.25
C SER A 92 -1.76 -8.21 9.69
N THR A 93 -3.07 -8.32 9.88
CA THR A 93 -3.70 -8.41 11.21
C THR A 93 -3.60 -9.83 11.79
N ASN A 94 -3.52 -10.86 10.92
CA ASN A 94 -3.51 -12.28 11.31
C ASN A 94 -2.29 -12.98 10.67
N PRO A 95 -1.08 -12.81 11.23
CA PRO A 95 0.15 -13.38 10.67
C PRO A 95 0.14 -14.91 10.66
N ASP A 96 -0.67 -15.54 11.50
CA ASP A 96 -0.86 -17.00 11.59
C ASP A 96 -1.26 -17.65 10.25
N ILE A 97 -1.83 -16.85 9.33
CA ILE A 97 -2.24 -17.31 8.00
C ILE A 97 -1.02 -17.63 7.12
N MET A 98 0.12 -16.97 7.35
CA MET A 98 1.36 -17.23 6.59
C MET A 98 1.97 -18.61 6.86
N ASP A 99 1.60 -19.24 7.97
CA ASP A 99 2.09 -20.58 8.35
C ASP A 99 1.29 -21.72 7.67
N THR A 100 0.28 -21.40 6.86
CA THR A 100 -0.55 -22.41 6.17
C THR A 100 0.05 -22.82 4.84
N ASP A 101 -0.10 -24.10 4.47
CA ASP A 101 0.38 -24.64 3.18
C ASP A 101 -0.21 -23.88 1.98
N LEU A 102 -1.42 -23.34 2.11
CA LEU A 102 -2.08 -22.52 1.08
C LEU A 102 -1.29 -21.23 0.76
N PHE A 103 -0.51 -20.72 1.71
CA PHE A 103 0.32 -19.55 1.50
C PHE A 103 1.51 -19.86 0.58
N GLU A 104 2.07 -21.06 0.68
CA GLU A 104 3.18 -21.50 -0.17
C GLU A 104 2.76 -21.67 -1.64
N GLU A 105 1.47 -21.89 -1.89
CA GLU A 105 0.90 -21.98 -3.25
C GLU A 105 0.81 -20.62 -3.97
N LEU A 106 0.92 -19.50 -3.24
CA LEU A 106 0.86 -18.17 -3.83
C LEU A 106 2.14 -17.83 -4.62
N PRO A 107 2.07 -16.92 -5.62
CA PRO A 107 3.25 -16.45 -6.33
C PRO A 107 4.31 -15.87 -5.39
N GLN A 108 5.59 -16.20 -5.63
CA GLN A 108 6.72 -15.74 -4.79
C GLN A 108 6.78 -14.21 -4.64
N THR A 109 6.37 -13.47 -5.67
CA THR A 109 6.29 -12.01 -5.65
C THR A 109 5.29 -11.52 -4.61
N LEU A 110 4.14 -12.18 -4.52
CA LEU A 110 3.06 -11.84 -3.61
C LEU A 110 3.43 -12.26 -2.18
N GLN A 111 4.05 -13.43 -2.01
CA GLN A 111 4.59 -13.84 -0.71
C GLN A 111 5.61 -12.82 -0.18
N ALA A 112 6.57 -12.39 -1.00
CA ALA A 112 7.58 -11.41 -0.61
C ALA A 112 6.96 -10.05 -0.22
N GLU A 113 5.93 -9.60 -0.94
CA GLU A 113 5.18 -8.38 -0.61
C GLU A 113 4.50 -8.50 0.77
N ILE A 114 3.85 -9.62 1.05
CA ILE A 114 3.21 -9.87 2.35
C ILE A 114 4.27 -9.90 3.47
N TYR A 115 5.39 -10.59 3.25
CA TYR A 115 6.48 -10.64 4.23
C TYR A 115 7.03 -9.25 4.53
N ASP A 116 7.29 -8.44 3.50
CA ASP A 116 7.75 -7.07 3.68
C ASP A 116 6.72 -6.29 4.52
N MET A 117 5.44 -6.32 4.15
CA MET A 117 4.38 -5.65 4.91
C MET A 117 4.32 -6.09 6.37
N VAL A 118 4.41 -7.39 6.68
CA VAL A 118 4.34 -7.88 8.07
C VAL A 118 5.60 -7.53 8.85
N ILE A 119 6.78 -7.59 8.24
CA ILE A 119 8.05 -7.21 8.87
C ILE A 119 8.04 -5.72 9.24
N TRP A 120 7.50 -4.85 8.38
CA TRP A 120 7.35 -3.41 8.66
C TRP A 120 6.21 -3.08 9.64
N VAL A 121 5.15 -3.91 9.71
CA VAL A 121 4.04 -3.75 10.68
C VAL A 121 4.44 -4.19 12.09
N LYS A 122 5.53 -4.95 12.26
CA LYS A 122 6.04 -5.32 13.59
C LYS A 122 6.35 -4.04 14.38
N PRO A 123 5.66 -3.76 15.49
CA PRO A 123 5.85 -2.52 16.19
C PRO A 123 7.26 -2.51 16.77
N SER A 124 8.01 -1.44 16.56
CA SER A 124 9.08 -1.02 17.46
C SER A 124 8.50 -0.76 18.86
N ARG A 125 8.14 -1.83 19.56
CA ARG A 125 7.98 -1.87 21.01
C ARG A 125 9.30 -2.34 21.61
N ALA A 126 10.31 -1.50 21.49
CA ALA A 126 11.47 -1.53 22.38
C ALA A 126 11.50 -0.20 23.12
N ARG A 127 10.68 -0.09 24.17
CA ARG A 127 10.94 0.84 25.26
C ARG A 127 12.06 0.24 26.10
N THR A 128 13.19 0.93 26.11
CA THR A 128 14.06 1.10 27.28
C THR A 128 14.68 -0.19 27.87
N GLU A 129 15.76 -0.66 27.25
CA GLU A 129 16.86 -1.28 27.98
C GLU A 129 18.14 -0.58 27.55
N ILE A 130 18.52 0.45 28.31
CA ILE A 130 19.91 0.91 28.35
C ILE A 130 20.63 -0.14 29.20
N GLU A 131 21.04 -1.23 28.58
CA GLU A 131 22.19 -1.99 29.06
C GLU A 131 23.39 -1.52 28.26
N CYS A 132 24.21 -0.73 28.94
CA CYS A 132 25.45 -0.16 28.46
C CYS A 132 26.38 -1.27 27.93
N LEU A 133 26.56 -1.30 26.61
CA LEU A 133 27.60 -2.08 25.95
C LEU A 133 28.98 -1.54 26.37
N ASN A 134 29.73 -2.38 27.06
CA ASN A 134 31.17 -2.26 27.15
C ASN A 134 31.75 -2.28 25.74
N VAL A 135 32.37 -1.17 25.37
CA VAL A 135 33.31 -1.05 24.27
C VAL A 135 34.55 -1.87 24.61
N ASP A 136 34.83 -2.91 23.83
CA ASP A 136 36.21 -3.35 23.61
C ASP A 136 36.29 -4.14 22.29
N ASP A 137 37.03 -3.53 21.36
CA ASP A 137 38.14 -4.14 20.63
C ASP A 137 37.97 -4.64 19.17
N PHE A 138 38.88 -4.07 18.39
CA PHE A 138 39.53 -4.54 17.17
C PHE A 138 39.01 -4.19 15.77
N SER A 139 39.72 -3.21 15.21
CA SER A 139 39.79 -2.66 13.85
C SER A 139 40.09 -3.68 12.74
N GLN A 140 39.56 -3.45 11.53
CA GLN A 140 40.37 -3.15 10.33
C GLN A 140 39.53 -2.83 9.07
N GLU A 141 39.66 -1.56 8.68
CA GLU A 141 39.52 -0.83 7.40
C GLU A 141 39.07 -1.50 6.09
N ALA A 142 38.09 -0.85 5.44
CA ALA A 142 38.15 -0.50 4.01
C ALA A 142 37.38 0.83 3.74
N VAL A 143 38.18 1.90 3.63
CA VAL A 143 38.01 3.25 3.04
C VAL A 143 36.70 3.70 2.33
N SER A 144 36.24 4.88 2.77
CA SER A 144 35.68 6.03 2.02
C SER A 144 34.23 6.00 1.48
N ASP A 145 33.28 6.57 2.23
CA ASP A 145 32.83 7.96 2.00
C ASP A 145 32.19 8.53 3.29
N SER A 146 32.50 9.78 3.61
CA SER A 146 32.16 10.42 4.89
C SER A 146 30.85 11.18 4.78
N SER A 147 29.78 10.76 5.46
CA SER A 147 28.80 11.71 6.01
C SER A 147 28.19 11.14 7.29
N SER A 148 28.19 11.99 8.32
CA SER A 148 27.97 11.66 9.71
C SER A 148 26.50 11.38 10.01
N VAL A 149 26.26 10.53 11.01
CA VAL A 149 24.95 10.17 11.57
C VAL A 149 24.18 11.34 12.23
N GLU A 150 24.53 12.59 11.93
CA GLU A 150 23.87 13.82 12.41
C GLU A 150 22.94 14.44 11.34
N ASP A 151 23.07 14.06 10.06
CA ASP A 151 22.42 14.74 8.93
C ASP A 151 20.92 14.42 8.72
N LEU A 152 20.39 13.33 9.28
CA LEU A 152 19.00 12.92 9.02
C LEU A 152 17.96 13.80 9.73
N HIS A 153 18.28 14.33 10.91
CA HIS A 153 17.38 15.26 11.60
C HIS A 153 17.46 16.66 11.00
N ASP A 154 18.64 17.10 10.60
CA ASP A 154 18.84 18.43 10.03
C ASP A 154 18.23 18.55 8.63
N THR A 155 18.26 17.48 7.83
CA THR A 155 17.55 17.43 6.54
C THR A 155 16.03 17.48 6.70
N ALA A 156 15.45 16.75 7.66
CA ALA A 156 14.00 16.79 7.91
C ALA A 156 13.52 18.17 8.42
N ARG A 157 14.30 18.80 9.29
CA ARG A 157 14.03 20.16 9.80
C ARG A 157 14.17 21.21 8.69
N LEU A 158 15.16 21.06 7.81
CA LEU A 158 15.35 21.92 6.66
C LEU A 158 14.16 21.84 5.69
N GLU A 159 13.73 20.65 5.29
CA GLU A 159 12.60 20.50 4.35
C GLU A 159 11.29 21.08 4.92
N THR A 160 11.05 20.90 6.23
CA THR A 160 9.88 21.48 6.92
C THR A 160 9.91 23.01 6.86
N CYS A 161 11.06 23.61 7.21
CA CYS A 161 11.27 25.05 7.16
C CYS A 161 11.10 25.60 5.73
N LEU A 162 11.66 24.93 4.72
CA LEU A 162 11.55 25.34 3.31
C LEU A 162 10.12 25.28 2.79
N SER A 163 9.35 24.27 3.20
CA SER A 163 7.94 24.15 2.84
C SER A 163 7.13 25.33 3.36
N GLU A 164 7.33 25.70 4.63
CA GLU A 164 6.65 26.84 5.25
C GLU A 164 7.07 28.17 4.61
N LEU A 165 8.38 28.36 4.37
CA LEU A 165 8.87 29.57 3.70
C LEU A 165 8.31 29.72 2.29
N ARG A 166 8.21 28.63 1.53
CA ARG A 166 7.61 28.65 0.18
C ARG A 166 6.13 29.05 0.22
N HIS A 167 5.39 28.61 1.24
CA HIS A 167 3.99 28.97 1.41
C HIS A 167 3.79 30.46 1.72
N ILE A 168 4.73 31.08 2.46
CA ILE A 168 4.61 32.47 2.92
C ILE A 168 5.17 33.45 1.88
N VAL A 169 6.33 33.15 1.30
CA VAL A 169 7.04 34.05 0.36
C VAL A 169 6.53 33.90 -1.08
N GLY A 170 5.88 32.77 -1.39
CA GLY A 170 5.30 32.47 -2.70
C GLY A 170 6.26 31.71 -3.64
N GLU A 171 5.68 31.01 -4.63
CA GLU A 171 6.37 30.07 -5.53
C GLU A 171 7.38 30.71 -6.50
N HIS A 172 7.49 32.04 -6.53
CA HIS A 172 8.42 32.77 -7.41
C HIS A 172 9.86 32.80 -6.91
N VAL A 173 10.16 32.23 -5.73
CA VAL A 173 11.50 32.24 -5.14
C VAL A 173 12.26 30.95 -5.43
N LEU A 174 13.50 31.12 -5.92
CA LEU A 174 14.42 30.02 -6.18
C LEU A 174 14.74 29.27 -4.88
N ARG A 175 14.57 27.94 -4.89
CA ARG A 175 14.82 27.04 -3.75
C ARG A 175 16.21 27.23 -3.16
N GLU A 176 17.22 27.48 -3.99
CA GLU A 176 18.60 27.72 -3.56
C GLU A 176 18.73 28.91 -2.60
N ARG A 177 17.97 29.99 -2.83
CA ARG A 177 17.96 31.15 -1.94
C ARG A 177 17.27 30.84 -0.62
N LEU A 178 16.19 30.07 -0.64
CA LEU A 178 15.49 29.65 0.57
C LEU A 178 16.37 28.72 1.44
N VAL A 179 17.13 27.82 0.81
CA VAL A 179 18.08 26.93 1.51
C VAL A 179 19.17 27.74 2.20
N GLN A 180 19.76 28.71 1.52
CA GLN A 180 20.80 29.57 2.10
C GLN A 180 20.27 30.35 3.31
N VAL A 181 19.07 30.92 3.20
CA VAL A 181 18.44 31.69 4.28
C VAL A 181 18.03 30.78 5.45
N ALA A 182 17.50 29.58 5.18
CA ALA A 182 17.12 28.62 6.20
C ALA A 182 18.34 28.09 6.99
N LEU A 183 19.45 27.81 6.31
CA LEU A 183 20.71 27.42 6.95
C LEU A 183 21.30 28.56 7.79
N ALA A 184 21.28 29.79 7.30
CA ALA A 184 21.73 30.96 8.05
C ALA A 184 20.83 31.30 9.26
N ALA A 185 19.57 30.90 9.20
CA ALA A 185 18.58 31.09 10.25
C ALA A 185 18.42 29.90 11.21
N ASP A 186 19.24 28.85 11.09
CA ASP A 186 19.17 27.62 11.90
C ASP A 186 17.78 26.97 11.87
N TYR A 187 17.23 26.87 10.65
CA TYR A 187 15.92 26.28 10.35
C TYR A 187 14.72 26.97 11.02
N ASP A 188 14.89 28.17 11.59
CA ASP A 188 13.81 28.99 12.16
C ASP A 188 13.14 29.84 11.07
N VAL A 189 11.84 29.63 10.87
CA VAL A 189 11.04 30.29 9.81
C VAL A 189 10.91 31.79 10.01
N ASN A 190 10.73 32.27 11.25
CA ASN A 190 10.56 33.70 11.53
C ASN A 190 11.88 34.45 11.33
N ARG A 191 12.98 33.84 11.77
CA ARG A 191 14.33 34.37 11.58
C ARG A 191 14.67 34.39 10.08
N ALA A 192 14.35 33.32 9.36
CA ALA A 192 14.54 33.23 7.91
C ALA A 192 13.74 34.30 7.14
N LEU A 193 12.47 34.52 7.48
CA LEU A 193 11.65 35.58 6.88
C LEU A 193 12.25 36.97 7.14
N ASN A 194 12.71 37.23 8.37
CA ASN A 194 13.36 38.50 8.69
C ASN A 194 14.66 38.70 7.88
N PHE A 195 15.48 37.65 7.73
CA PHE A 195 16.65 37.69 6.86
C PHE A 195 16.31 37.95 5.39
N TYR A 196 15.23 37.32 4.91
CA TYR A 196 14.76 37.45 3.53
C TYR A 196 14.25 38.88 3.23
N TYR A 197 13.44 39.47 4.13
CA TYR A 197 12.90 40.82 3.93
C TYR A 197 13.87 41.95 4.31
N SER A 198 14.97 41.63 4.99
CA SER A 198 16.02 42.60 5.36
C SER A 198 17.22 42.60 4.40
N SER A 199 17.25 41.73 3.39
CA SER A 199 18.34 41.60 2.41
C SER A 199 18.00 42.22 1.05
#